data_AF-A0A846NPI4-F1
#
_entry.id   AF-A0A846NPI4-F1
#
_cell.length_a   1.000
_cell.length_b   1.000
_cell.length_c   1.000
_cell.angle_alpha   90.00
_cell.angle_beta   90.00
_cell.angle_gamma   90.00
#
_symmetry.space_group_name_H-M   'P 1'
#
loop_
_entity.id
_entity.type
_entity.pdbx_description
1 polymer ?
#
loop_
_entity_poly.entity_id
_entity_poly.type
_entity_poly.pdbx_seq_one_letter_code
_entity_poly.pdbx_strand_id
1 'polypeptide(L)'
;MNFEARVAVTRMECNKCGECCEMTEMPLSVGDIERLEALGYRREKFTVKDREGLRRLRNIDERCYFYDPVKRRCRVYRHRPLGCYLYPVIYDSDKGISIDNYCPMAHTVTQRELARKGRVLMRHIAKIYSEKKSLYGY
;
A
#
# COMPACT_ATOMS: atom_id res chain seq x y z
N MET A 1 34.00 27.86 -0.04
CA MET A 1 32.78 27.80 0.78
C MET A 1 31.82 26.82 0.12
N ASN A 2 31.75 25.61 0.67
CA ASN A 2 30.93 24.52 0.14
C ASN A 2 29.50 24.67 0.66
N PHE A 3 28.54 24.79 -0.24
CA PHE A 3 27.12 24.61 0.11
C PHE A 3 26.48 23.66 -0.92
N GLU A 4 26.98 22.42 -0.95
CA GLU A 4 26.18 21.33 -1.51
C GLU A 4 25.04 21.07 -0.53
N ALA A 5 23.92 21.75 -0.76
CA ALA A 5 22.65 21.40 -0.14
C ALA A 5 22.27 20.01 -0.64
N ARG A 6 22.70 18.98 0.09
CA ARG A 6 22.12 17.64 0.02
C ARG A 6 20.62 17.82 0.20
N VAL A 7 19.85 17.73 -0.87
CA VAL A 7 18.41 17.80 -0.76
C VAL A 7 17.99 16.61 0.08
N ALA A 8 17.66 16.86 1.35
CA ALA A 8 17.10 15.85 2.23
C ALA A 8 15.91 15.26 1.47
N VAL A 9 15.99 13.97 1.13
CA VAL A 9 14.86 13.22 0.58
C VAL A 9 13.94 12.98 1.76
N THR A 10 13.22 14.02 2.18
CA THR A 10 12.20 13.94 3.23
C THR A 10 11.16 12.95 2.75
N ARG A 11 11.14 11.79 3.41
CA ARG A 11 10.07 10.80 3.25
C ARG A 11 8.84 11.34 3.98
N MET A 12 7.65 11.07 3.47
CA MET A 12 6.39 11.31 4.18
C MET A 12 6.48 10.78 5.62
N GLU A 13 5.95 11.56 6.54
CA GLU A 13 5.98 11.26 7.97
C GLU A 13 4.74 10.47 8.35
N CYS A 14 4.84 9.14 8.41
CA CYS A 14 3.74 8.32 8.91
C CYS A 14 3.75 8.29 10.45
N ASN A 15 2.70 8.83 11.07
CA ASN A 15 2.49 8.80 12.53
C ASN A 15 1.97 7.43 13.05
N LYS A 16 1.78 6.44 12.17
CA LYS A 16 1.27 5.09 12.49
C LYS A 16 -0.10 5.08 13.18
N CYS A 17 -0.97 6.06 12.88
CA CYS A 17 -2.31 6.18 13.47
C CYS A 17 -3.21 4.94 13.27
N GLY A 18 -3.04 4.22 12.16
CA GLY A 18 -3.82 3.02 11.84
C GLY A 18 -5.03 3.24 10.94
N GLU A 19 -5.38 4.49 10.62
CA GLU A 19 -6.50 4.86 9.75
C GLU A 19 -6.47 4.10 8.41
N CYS A 20 -5.30 3.99 7.78
CA CYS A 20 -5.14 3.26 6.51
C CYS A 20 -5.43 1.74 6.58
N CYS A 21 -5.60 1.19 7.79
CA CYS A 21 -6.00 -0.19 8.00
C CYS A 21 -7.52 -0.37 8.13
N GLU A 22 -8.29 0.71 8.27
CA GLU A 22 -9.75 0.67 8.37
C GLU A 22 -10.37 0.42 7.00
N MET A 23 -11.21 -0.60 6.91
CA MET A 23 -11.93 -1.03 5.71
C MET A 23 -11.10 -1.06 4.43
N THR A 24 -9.79 -1.34 4.54
CA THR A 24 -8.87 -1.17 3.42
C THR A 24 -9.23 -2.11 2.25
N GLU A 25 -9.16 -1.58 1.03
CA GLU A 25 -9.33 -2.35 -0.21
C GLU A 25 -7.99 -2.67 -0.89
N MET A 26 -6.87 -2.53 -0.16
CA MET A 26 -5.51 -2.61 -0.70
C MET A 26 -5.27 -3.85 -1.59
N PRO A 27 -5.07 -3.66 -2.91
CA PRO A 27 -4.70 -4.73 -3.82
C PRO A 27 -3.31 -5.29 -3.50
N LEU A 28 -3.11 -6.58 -3.83
CA LEU A 28 -1.87 -7.30 -3.58
C LEU A 28 -1.32 -7.87 -4.88
N SER A 29 -0.04 -7.67 -5.13
CA SER A 29 0.68 -8.46 -6.14
C SER A 29 1.02 -9.85 -5.60
N VAL A 30 1.31 -10.79 -6.49
CA VAL A 30 1.84 -12.11 -6.14
C VAL A 30 3.08 -11.98 -5.25
N GLY A 31 3.99 -11.07 -5.60
CA GLY A 31 5.19 -10.81 -4.80
C GLY A 31 4.90 -10.24 -3.41
N ASP A 32 3.81 -9.49 -3.19
CA ASP A 32 3.41 -9.07 -1.83
C ASP A 32 2.95 -10.28 -1.01
N ILE A 33 2.18 -11.16 -1.63
CA ILE A 33 1.65 -12.37 -0.99
C ILE A 33 2.79 -13.31 -0.61
N GLU A 34 3.72 -13.60 -1.53
CA GLU A 34 4.87 -14.47 -1.28
C GLU A 34 5.74 -13.95 -0.13
N ARG A 35 5.99 -12.63 -0.07
CA ARG A 35 6.75 -12.03 1.04
C ARG A 35 6.05 -12.18 2.39
N LEU A 36 4.72 -12.11 2.43
CA LEU A 36 3.95 -12.30 3.66
C LEU A 36 3.89 -13.79 4.05
N GLU A 37 3.80 -14.70 3.08
CA GLU A 37 3.89 -16.15 3.33
C GLU A 37 5.26 -16.56 3.90
N ALA A 38 6.34 -15.97 3.40
CA ALA A 38 7.69 -16.19 3.92
C ALA A 38 7.86 -15.76 5.38
N LEU A 39 6.97 -14.91 5.92
CA LEU A 39 6.92 -14.54 7.33
C LEU A 39 6.07 -15.50 8.18
N GLY A 40 5.53 -16.57 7.58
CA GLY A 40 4.69 -17.58 8.24
C GLY A 40 3.19 -17.31 8.19
N TYR A 41 2.73 -16.29 7.45
CA TYR A 41 1.29 -16.03 7.31
C TYR A 41 0.66 -16.91 6.23
N ARG A 42 -0.47 -17.55 6.55
CA ARG A 42 -1.23 -18.34 5.58
C ARG A 42 -2.03 -17.44 4.64
N ARG A 43 -1.81 -17.54 3.33
CA ARG A 43 -2.47 -16.72 2.28
C ARG A 43 -3.98 -16.64 2.41
N GLU A 44 -4.65 -17.74 2.74
CA GLU A 44 -6.12 -17.79 2.84
C GLU A 44 -6.64 -16.93 4.00
N LYS A 45 -5.80 -16.71 5.03
CA LYS A 45 -6.16 -15.92 6.20
C LYS A 45 -6.07 -14.41 5.95
N PHE A 46 -5.10 -13.95 5.16
CA PHE A 46 -4.88 -12.51 4.97
C PHE A 46 -5.32 -11.97 3.61
N THR A 47 -5.71 -12.84 2.66
CA THR A 47 -6.19 -12.41 1.33
C THR A 47 -7.67 -12.73 1.13
N VAL A 48 -8.31 -11.92 0.30
CA VAL A 48 -9.64 -12.14 -0.28
C VAL A 48 -9.62 -11.71 -1.75
N LYS A 49 -10.48 -12.28 -2.59
CA LYS A 49 -10.69 -11.78 -3.96
C LYS A 49 -11.83 -10.76 -3.94
N ASP A 50 -11.66 -9.65 -4.66
CA ASP A 50 -12.77 -8.73 -4.93
C ASP A 50 -13.67 -9.25 -6.06
N ARG A 51 -14.68 -8.45 -6.43
CA ARG A 51 -15.64 -8.79 -7.49
C ARG A 51 -14.98 -8.93 -8.87
N GLU A 52 -13.86 -8.26 -9.07
CA GLU A 52 -13.08 -8.35 -10.30
C GLU A 52 -12.11 -9.53 -10.28
N GLY A 53 -11.98 -10.25 -9.15
CA GLY A 53 -11.07 -11.37 -9.00
C GLY A 53 -9.63 -10.97 -8.67
N LEU A 54 -9.36 -9.70 -8.36
CA LEU A 54 -8.07 -9.25 -7.83
C LEU A 54 -7.95 -9.66 -6.36
N ARG A 55 -6.74 -10.06 -5.97
CA ARG A 55 -6.44 -10.34 -4.56
C ARG A 55 -6.18 -9.03 -3.83
N ARG A 56 -6.83 -8.84 -2.69
CA ARG A 56 -6.63 -7.72 -1.77
C ARG A 56 -6.46 -8.19 -0.34
N LEU A 57 -6.03 -7.29 0.54
CA LEU A 57 -5.99 -7.54 1.97
C LEU A 57 -7.41 -7.86 2.50
N ARG A 58 -7.51 -8.89 3.32
CA ARG A 58 -8.74 -9.24 4.04
C ARG A 58 -8.93 -8.29 5.21
N ASN A 59 -10.18 -7.90 5.47
CA ASN A 59 -10.59 -7.26 6.71
C ASN A 59 -11.26 -8.29 7.65
N ILE A 60 -10.99 -8.16 8.95
CA ILE A 60 -11.68 -8.83 10.06
C ILE A 60 -12.19 -7.71 10.97
N ASP A 61 -13.47 -7.71 11.29
CA ASP A 61 -14.12 -6.65 12.09
C ASP A 61 -13.79 -5.26 11.55
N GLU A 62 -14.04 -5.07 10.24
CA GLU A 62 -13.84 -3.82 9.51
C GLU A 62 -12.39 -3.30 9.47
N ARG A 63 -11.40 -4.09 9.91
CA ARG A 63 -9.99 -3.70 9.90
C ARG A 63 -9.10 -4.73 9.21
N CYS A 64 -8.00 -4.27 8.62
CA CYS A 64 -7.04 -5.11 7.95
C CYS A 64 -6.60 -6.28 8.85
N TYR A 65 -6.52 -7.49 8.31
CA TYR A 65 -6.07 -8.69 9.01
C TYR A 65 -4.78 -8.46 9.81
N PHE A 66 -3.86 -7.62 9.30
CA PHE A 66 -2.59 -7.34 9.95
C PHE A 66 -2.64 -6.25 11.03
N TYR A 67 -3.75 -5.55 11.22
CA TYR A 67 -3.89 -4.53 12.25
C TYR A 67 -4.06 -5.19 13.63
N ASP A 68 -3.33 -4.70 14.62
CA ASP A 68 -3.49 -5.04 16.02
C ASP A 68 -4.29 -3.92 16.69
N PRO A 69 -5.59 -4.13 17.02
CA PRO A 69 -6.44 -3.08 17.58
C PRO A 69 -6.05 -2.70 19.01
N VAL A 70 -5.45 -3.62 19.77
CA VAL A 70 -5.01 -3.36 21.14
C VAL A 70 -3.75 -2.49 21.14
N LYS A 71 -2.75 -2.85 20.34
CA LYS A 71 -1.49 -2.09 20.22
C LYS A 71 -1.57 -0.95 19.21
N ARG A 72 -2.72 -0.77 18.55
CA ARG A 72 -3.00 0.22 17.51
C ARG A 72 -1.90 0.31 16.45
N ARG A 73 -1.49 -0.84 15.91
CA ARG A 73 -0.37 -0.90 14.95
C ARG A 73 -0.50 -2.02 13.92
N CYS A 74 0.11 -1.84 12.76
CA CYS A 74 0.26 -2.90 11.77
C CYS A 74 1.34 -3.91 12.21
N ARG A 75 0.97 -5.19 12.35
CA ARG A 75 1.87 -6.28 12.74
C ARG A 75 3.00 -6.53 11.73
N VAL A 76 2.76 -6.23 10.46
CA VAL A 76 3.74 -6.39 9.36
C VAL A 76 4.27 -5.06 8.85
N TYR A 77 4.24 -3.97 9.63
CA TYR A 77 4.56 -2.63 9.14
C TYR A 77 5.87 -2.54 8.33
N ARG A 78 6.93 -3.25 8.77
CA ARG A 78 8.23 -3.30 8.06
C ARG A 78 8.20 -4.09 6.75
N HIS A 79 7.27 -5.03 6.62
CA HIS A 79 7.10 -5.92 5.46
C HIS A 79 5.77 -5.69 4.73
N ARG A 80 5.15 -4.53 4.96
CA ARG A 80 3.83 -4.22 4.43
C ARG A 80 3.82 -4.30 2.89
N PRO A 81 2.66 -4.63 2.28
CA PRO A 81 2.51 -4.63 0.83
C PRO A 81 2.98 -3.30 0.20
N LEU A 82 3.41 -3.35 -1.05
CA LEU A 82 3.92 -2.16 -1.73
C LEU A 82 2.89 -1.03 -1.79
N GLY A 83 1.61 -1.33 -2.05
CA GLY A 83 0.55 -0.32 -1.96
C GLY A 83 0.44 0.35 -0.57
N CYS A 84 0.52 -0.40 0.53
CA CYS A 84 0.58 0.17 1.90
C CYS A 84 1.83 1.01 2.15
N TYR A 85 2.94 0.74 1.46
CA TYR A 85 4.15 1.57 1.53
C TYR A 85 4.01 2.88 0.75
N LEU A 86 3.27 2.85 -0.36
CA LEU A 86 3.05 4.00 -1.23
C LEU A 86 2.01 4.97 -0.66
N TYR A 87 0.98 4.47 0.03
CA TYR A 87 -0.03 5.26 0.74
C TYR A 87 0.61 6.44 1.52
N PRO A 88 0.08 7.68 1.45
CA PRO A 88 -1.21 8.05 0.87
C PRO A 88 -1.16 8.43 -0.62
N VAL A 89 -0.08 8.13 -1.33
CA VAL A 89 -0.08 8.30 -2.80
C VAL A 89 -0.88 7.15 -3.41
N ILE A 90 -2.01 7.49 -4.03
CA ILE A 90 -2.98 6.56 -4.60
C ILE A 90 -3.23 6.85 -6.08
N TYR A 91 -3.96 5.95 -6.73
CA TYR A 91 -4.52 6.16 -8.06
C TYR A 91 -6.03 6.28 -7.89
N ASP A 92 -6.55 7.43 -8.28
CA ASP A 92 -7.96 7.76 -8.32
C ASP A 92 -8.40 7.66 -9.80
N SER A 93 -9.56 7.05 -10.08
CA SER A 93 -10.02 6.83 -11.46
C SER A 93 -10.25 8.13 -12.23
N ASP A 94 -10.61 9.20 -11.53
CA ASP A 94 -11.03 10.46 -12.13
C ASP A 94 -9.86 11.45 -12.17
N LYS A 95 -8.98 11.40 -11.15
CA LYS A 95 -7.87 12.35 -10.96
C LYS A 95 -6.49 11.77 -11.33
N GLY A 96 -6.40 10.45 -11.52
CA GLY A 96 -5.14 9.74 -11.68
C GLY A 96 -4.31 9.72 -10.39
N ILE A 97 -3.00 9.94 -10.51
CA ILE A 97 -2.11 9.93 -9.34
C ILE A 97 -2.43 11.09 -8.41
N SER A 98 -2.86 10.78 -7.19
CA SER A 98 -3.34 11.75 -6.21
C SER A 98 -2.90 11.39 -4.79
N ILE A 99 -3.16 12.29 -3.85
CA ILE A 99 -2.91 12.09 -2.42
C ILE A 99 -4.25 11.88 -1.73
N ASP A 100 -4.39 10.78 -1.00
CA ASP A 100 -5.56 10.50 -0.19
C ASP A 100 -5.53 11.34 1.11
N ASN A 101 -6.49 12.27 1.22
CA ASN A 101 -6.65 13.16 2.38
C ASN A 101 -7.21 12.45 3.62
N TYR A 102 -7.66 11.19 3.50
CA TYR A 102 -8.03 10.38 4.66
C TYR A 102 -6.81 10.11 5.57
N CYS A 103 -5.59 10.12 5.02
CA CYS A 103 -4.37 10.06 5.83
C CYS A 103 -4.17 11.39 6.58
N PRO A 104 -4.11 11.39 7.93
CA PRO A 104 -3.86 12.62 8.70
C PRO A 104 -2.54 13.32 8.33
N MET A 105 -1.59 12.55 7.80
CA MET A 105 -0.26 13.02 7.41
C MET A 105 -0.13 13.31 5.90
N ALA A 106 -1.25 13.35 5.16
CA ALA A 106 -1.26 13.63 3.72
C ALA A 106 -0.52 14.93 3.35
N HIS A 107 -0.66 15.96 4.18
CA HIS A 107 0.00 17.26 4.01
C HIS A 107 1.53 17.21 4.04
N THR A 108 2.13 16.12 4.55
CA THR A 108 3.61 15.94 4.57
C THR A 108 4.17 15.37 3.27
N VAL A 109 3.31 14.98 2.32
CA VAL A 109 3.75 14.47 1.01
C VAL A 109 4.22 15.62 0.13
N THR A 110 5.53 15.66 -0.15
CA THR A 110 6.11 16.64 -1.09
C THR A 110 5.79 16.29 -2.55
N GLN A 111 5.83 17.28 -3.44
CA GLN A 111 5.68 17.05 -4.89
C GLN A 111 6.71 16.04 -5.45
N ARG A 112 7.94 16.06 -4.91
CA ARG A 112 8.98 15.10 -5.26
C ARG A 112 8.61 13.69 -4.84
N GLU A 113 8.08 13.54 -3.62
CA GLU A 113 7.61 12.24 -3.14
C GLU A 113 6.43 11.73 -3.96
N LEU A 114 5.44 12.59 -4.24
CA LEU A 114 4.30 12.29 -5.08
C LEU A 114 4.74 11.76 -6.45
N ALA A 115 5.62 12.49 -7.15
CA ALA A 115 6.12 12.09 -8.46
C ALA A 115 6.88 10.75 -8.40
N ARG A 116 7.71 10.54 -7.38
CA ARG A 116 8.48 9.30 -7.22
C ARG A 116 7.57 8.11 -6.92
N LYS A 117 6.70 8.24 -5.92
CA LYS A 117 5.77 7.18 -5.53
C LYS A 117 4.75 6.90 -6.62
N GLY A 118 4.27 7.92 -7.33
CA GLY A 118 3.36 7.77 -8.47
C GLY A 118 3.91 6.88 -9.57
N ARG A 119 5.19 7.05 -9.96
CA ARG A 119 5.85 6.16 -10.93
C ARG A 119 5.98 4.71 -10.44
N VAL A 120 6.16 4.50 -9.15
CA VAL A 120 6.19 3.16 -8.56
C VAL A 120 4.78 2.56 -8.53
N LEU A 121 3.79 3.38 -8.18
CA LEU A 121 2.38 2.99 -8.11
C LEU A 121 1.86 2.52 -9.47
N MET A 122 2.07 3.29 -10.54
CA MET A 122 1.62 2.90 -11.88
C MET A 122 2.22 1.55 -12.32
N ARG A 123 3.52 1.35 -12.08
CA ARG A 123 4.17 0.05 -12.36
C ARG A 123 3.60 -1.08 -11.53
N HIS A 124 3.28 -0.81 -10.26
CA HIS A 124 2.71 -1.79 -9.36
C HIS A 124 1.28 -2.19 -9.77
N ILE A 125 0.43 -1.21 -10.12
CA ILE A 125 -0.92 -1.44 -10.63
C ILE A 125 -0.85 -2.27 -11.92
N ALA A 126 -0.03 -1.87 -12.89
CA ALA A 126 0.15 -2.61 -14.14
C ALA A 126 0.56 -4.07 -13.89
N LYS A 127 1.49 -4.29 -12.96
CA LYS A 127 1.93 -5.63 -12.54
C LYS A 127 0.78 -6.47 -11.95
N ILE A 128 -0.01 -5.90 -11.04
CA ILE A 128 -1.16 -6.59 -10.42
C ILE A 128 -2.16 -7.03 -11.50
N TYR A 129 -2.49 -6.14 -12.44
CA TYR A 129 -3.41 -6.47 -13.53
C TYR A 129 -2.83 -7.49 -14.52
N SER A 130 -1.52 -7.49 -14.79
CA SER A 130 -0.89 -8.53 -15.61
C SER A 130 -0.91 -9.89 -14.91
N GLU A 131 -0.62 -9.94 -13.61
CA GLU A 131 -0.65 -11.17 -12.80
C GLU A 131 -2.05 -11.78 -12.77
N LYS A 132 -3.09 -10.94 -12.68
CA LYS A 132 -4.49 -11.36 -12.82
C LYS A 132 -4.70 -12.07 -14.15
N LYS A 133 -4.30 -11.46 -15.28
CA LYS A 133 -4.49 -12.06 -16.63
C LYS A 133 -3.80 -13.42 -16.75
N SER A 134 -2.56 -13.53 -16.29
CA SER A 134 -1.80 -14.79 -16.33
C SER A 134 -2.45 -15.91 -15.50
N LEU A 135 -3.14 -15.59 -14.41
CA LEU A 135 -3.85 -16.57 -13.58
C LEU A 135 -5.17 -17.07 -14.20
N TYR A 136 -5.70 -16.38 -15.21
CA TYR A 136 -6.96 -16.74 -15.89
C TYR A 136 -6.78 -17.13 -17.37
N GLY A 137 -5.56 -17.23 -17.88
CA GLY A 137 -5.24 -17.96 -19.12
C GLY A 137 -5.87 -17.42 -20.40
N TYR A 138 -5.80 -16.11 -20.64
CA TYR A 138 -6.04 -15.52 -21.97
C TYR A 138 -4.72 -15.12 -22.63
#